data_AF-A0A6P0LTR9-F1
#
_entry.id   AF-A0A6P0LTR9-F1
#
_cell.length_a   1.000
_cell.length_b   1.000
_cell.length_c   1.000
_cell.angle_alpha   90.00
_cell.angle_beta   90.00
_cell.angle_gamma   90.00
#
_symmetry.space_group_name_H-M   'P 1'
#
loop_
_entity.id
_entity.type
_entity.pdbx_description
1 polymer ?
#
loop_
_entity_poly.entity_id
_entity_poly.type
_entity_poly.pdbx_seq_one_letter_code
_entity_poly.pdbx_strand_id
1 'polypeptide(L)' 'MSNQEIRPEAQPLIDRCIEEKTKDFLEIGRIAGLNTTSDCAGADLSGANLSSVNLSRVN' A
#
# COMPACT_ATOMS: atom_id res chain seq x y z
N MET A 1 11.91 -16.98 7.61
CA MET A 1 10.97 -16.01 7.02
C MET A 1 11.35 -15.88 5.56
N SER A 2 10.53 -16.41 4.66
CA SER A 2 10.86 -16.52 3.24
C SER A 2 11.06 -15.11 2.66
N ASN A 3 12.22 -14.87 2.07
CA ASN A 3 12.52 -13.66 1.31
C ASN A 3 11.65 -13.74 0.04
N GLN A 4 10.40 -13.26 0.13
CA GLN A 4 9.53 -13.18 -1.04
C GLN A 4 10.12 -12.13 -1.97
N GLU A 5 10.81 -12.62 -2.99
CA GLU A 5 11.22 -11.81 -4.13
C GLU A 5 10.01 -11.03 -4.64
N ILE A 6 10.17 -9.73 -4.81
CA ILE A 6 9.13 -8.89 -5.41
C ILE A 6 8.84 -9.50 -6.78
N ARG A 7 7.59 -9.89 -7.00
CA ARG A 7 7.23 -10.53 -8.26
C ARG A 7 7.44 -9.53 -9.41
N PRO A 8 8.03 -9.93 -10.56
CA PRO A 8 8.35 -9.00 -11.65
C PRO A 8 7.15 -8.17 -12.13
N GLU A 9 5.95 -8.74 -12.06
CA GLU A 9 4.70 -8.05 -12.41
C GLU A 9 4.30 -6.91 -11.46
N ALA A 10 4.86 -6.87 -10.25
CA ALA A 10 4.64 -5.78 -9.30
C ALA A 10 5.57 -4.57 -9.56
N GLN A 11 6.71 -4.78 -10.22
CA GLN A 11 7.70 -3.74 -10.50
C GLN A 11 7.10 -2.50 -11.21
N PRO A 12 6.32 -2.61 -12.29
CA PRO A 12 5.76 -1.43 -12.95
C PRO A 12 4.76 -0.65 -12.07
N LEU A 13 4.09 -1.32 -11.13
CA LEU A 13 3.21 -0.66 -10.17
C LEU A 13 4.01 0.10 -9.13
N ILE A 14 5.14 -0.46 -8.67
CA ILE A 14 6.04 0.20 -7.73
C ILE A 14 6.62 1.47 -8.34
N ASP A 15 7.11 1.39 -9.59
CA ASP A 15 7.69 2.54 -10.28
C ASP A 15 6.64 3.65 -10.44
N ARG A 16 5.41 3.31 -10.80
CA ARG A 16 4.30 4.26 -10.90
C ARG A 16 3.96 4.93 -9.56
N CYS A 17 4.01 4.19 -8.46
CA CYS A 17 3.78 4.76 -7.13
C CYS A 17 4.90 5.73 -6.72
N ILE A 18 6.15 5.49 -7.15
CA ILE A 18 7.28 6.38 -6.88
C ILE A 18 7.19 7.67 -7.70
N GLU A 19 6.76 7.59 -8.96
CA GLU A 19 6.62 8.74 -9.86
C GLU A 19 5.58 9.76 -9.39
N GLU A 20 4.46 9.29 -8.83
CA GLU A 20 3.36 10.13 -8.35
C GLU A 20 3.73 10.98 -7.12
N LYS A 21 4.92 10.78 -6.52
CA LYS A 21 5.47 11.50 -5.35
C LYS A 21 4.57 11.54 -4.12
N THR A 22 3.43 10.85 -4.13
CA THR A 22 2.54 10.73 -2.99
C THR A 22 3.13 9.77 -1.97
N LYS A 23 2.95 10.12 -0.70
CA LYS A 23 3.26 9.24 0.43
C LYS A 23 1.97 8.74 1.10
N ASP A 24 0.81 9.12 0.57
CA ASP A 24 -0.47 8.74 1.14
C ASP A 24 -0.79 7.27 0.83
N PHE A 25 -1.08 6.50 1.87
CA PHE A 25 -1.34 5.07 1.74
C PHE A 25 -2.56 4.76 0.86
N LEU A 26 -3.63 5.56 0.94
CA LEU A 26 -4.84 5.34 0.14
C LEU A 26 -4.60 5.68 -1.33
N GLU A 27 -3.82 6.72 -1.60
CA GLU A 27 -3.48 7.13 -2.95
C GLU A 27 -2.58 6.10 -3.64
N ILE A 28 -1.56 5.59 -2.93
CA ILE A 28 -0.71 4.49 -3.41
C ILE A 28 -1.56 3.25 -3.71
N GLY A 29 -2.48 2.88 -2.82
CA GLY A 29 -3.41 1.76 -3.05
C GLY A 29 -4.26 1.96 -4.31
N ARG A 30 -4.79 3.17 -4.51
CA ARG A 30 -5.56 3.52 -5.71
C ARG A 30 -4.70 3.42 -6.98
N ILE A 31 -3.46 3.92 -6.94
CA ILE A 31 -2.52 3.83 -8.07
C ILE A 31 -2.21 2.37 -8.36
N ALA A 32 -2.01 1.53 -7.35
CA ALA A 32 -1.74 0.11 -7.53
C ALA A 32 -3.00 -0.71 -7.92
N GLY A 33 -4.18 -0.09 -7.92
CA GLY A 33 -5.45 -0.79 -8.18
C GLY A 33 -5.89 -1.71 -7.04
N LEU A 34 -5.39 -1.46 -5.82
CA LEU A 34 -5.66 -2.24 -4.63
C LEU A 34 -6.83 -1.65 -3.84
N ASN A 35 -7.62 -2.53 -3.26
CA ASN A 35 -8.52 -2.20 -2.17
C ASN A 35 -7.77 -2.31 -0.84
N THR A 36 -7.19 -1.20 -0.38
CA THR A 36 -6.39 -1.14 0.86
C THR A 36 -7.10 -1.66 2.11
N THR A 37 -8.43 -1.68 2.14
CA THR A 37 -9.19 -2.24 3.28
C THR A 37 -9.23 -3.76 3.30
N SER A 38 -9.18 -4.40 2.13
CA SER A 38 -9.30 -5.85 1.96
C SER A 38 -7.95 -6.49 1.67
N ASP A 39 -7.19 -5.91 0.74
CA ASP A 39 -5.91 -6.44 0.26
C ASP A 39 -4.77 -6.21 1.26
N CYS A 40 -4.89 -5.20 2.13
CA CYS A 40 -3.93 -4.94 3.20
C CYS A 40 -4.49 -5.31 4.59
N ALA A 41 -5.61 -6.04 4.65
CA ALA A 41 -6.17 -6.51 5.91
C ALA A 41 -5.17 -7.46 6.61
N GLY A 42 -4.77 -7.11 7.84
CA GLY A 42 -3.79 -7.88 8.61
C GLY A 42 -2.33 -7.69 8.17
N ALA A 43 -2.06 -6.81 7.21
CA ALA A 43 -0.69 -6.42 6.90
C ALA A 43 -0.10 -5.56 8.02
N ASP A 44 1.20 -5.70 8.26
CA ASP A 44 1.93 -4.76 9.11
C ASP A 44 2.14 -3.45 8.35
N LEU A 45 1.42 -2.41 8.80
CA LEU A 45 1.49 -1.07 8.24
C LEU A 45 2.31 -0.11 9.13
N SER A 46 3.12 -0.65 10.06
CA SER A 46 4.00 0.16 10.88
C SER A 46 4.97 0.98 9.99
N GLY A 47 4.94 2.31 10.15
CA GLY A 47 5.73 3.23 9.34
C GLY A 47 5.05 3.75 8.06
N ALA A 48 3.86 3.26 7.70
CA ALA A 48 3.07 3.85 6.63
C ALA A 48 2.44 5.18 7.07
N ASN A 49 2.31 6.14 6.13
CA ASN A 49 1.55 7.35 6.40
C ASN A 49 0.04 7.08 6.25
N LEU A 50 -0.63 6.92 7.40
CA LEU A 50 -2.06 6.65 7.49
C LEU A 50 -2.88 7.89 7.86
N SER A 51 -2.33 9.11 7.75
CA SER A 51 -2.99 10.35 8.18
C SER A 51 -4.37 10.57 7.57
N SER A 52 -4.57 10.07 6.35
CA SER A 52 -5.82 10.22 5.59
C SER A 52 -6.75 9.01 5.72
N VAL A 53 -6.33 7.97 6.45
CA VAL A 53 -7.11 6.75 6.63
C VAL A 53 -8.10 6.94 7.77
N ASN A 54 -9.37 6.65 7.51
CA ASN A 54 -10.38 6.63 8.57
C ASN A 54 -10.24 5.38 9.44
N LEU A 55 -9.57 5.54 10.58
CA LEU A 55 -9.32 4.46 11.55
C LEU A 55 -10.46 4.27 12.57
N SER A 56 -11.58 4.99 12.46
CA SER A 56 -12.70 4.92 13.45
C SER A 56 -13.36 3.54 13.60
N ARG A 57 -13.10 2.63 12.65
CA ARG A 57 -13.62 1.26 12.64
C ARG A 57 -12.55 0.19 12.86
N VAL A 58 -11.31 0.61 13.13
CA VAL A 58 -10.22 -0.31 13.51
C VAL A 58 -10.33 -0.54 15.01
N ASN A 59 -10.55 -1.79 15.41
CA ASN A 59 -10.63 -2.24 16.79
C ASN A 59 -9.31 -2.89 17.20
#